data_AF-A0A916DHC2-F1
#
_entry.id   AF-A0A916DHC2-F1
#
_cell.length_a   1.000
_cell.length_b   1.000
_cell.length_c   1.000
_cell.angle_alpha   90.00
_cell.angle_beta   90.00
_cell.angle_gamma   90.00
#
_symmetry.space_group_name_H-M   'P 1'
#
loop_
_entity.id
_entity.type
_entity.pdbx_description
1 polymer ?
#
loop_
_entity_poly.entity_id
_entity_poly.type
_entity_poly.pdbx_seq_one_letter_code
_entity_poly.pdbx_strand_id
1 'polypeptide(L)'
;PGFNFFEDSVIGGIYRLIADLLTVGVLVGMTSMLIRRVVRGQKIFGFNKNTVLHPRAAFGIKRDSAIVGSFILFHIGSRFLGESVHLAYVYITTPVNECLGCPNANDPWQPFGTLMRNIWWGVTPETMQLLQHVFFWTALGSILLFVPYFLYSKHIHLAMSPLNFMLKPARRSMGELPKINFEDESITQFGAAKLEQLPKSALLDAYACIMCNRCQDACPANATGKVLSPSALEINKRYQINQEGKALASGAESSTPLIEFAISLEAVWACTTCGACVEVCPVNNEPMRDILDIRRNLVLMDNQFPQQLQQAFRGMERTGNPWNIAPESRLDWAKGYNVPTIEQNPEPDILWWVGCAPATDARAQKTAQAFAKVLNTAGVNYAVLGKMERCTGDSARRAGNEALFFELATGNVEMLNEVAPKRIVTTCPHCLHTLKNEYPAFGGNYTVIHHTQ
;
A
#
# COMPACT_ATOMS: atom_id res chain seq x y z
N PRO A 1 27.13 -9.59 37.49
CA PRO A 1 28.22 -10.60 37.54
C PRO A 1 27.63 -11.96 37.99
N GLY A 2 27.68 -12.99 37.15
CA GLY A 2 27.02 -14.28 37.40
C GLY A 2 25.62 -14.45 36.79
N PHE A 3 25.18 -13.52 35.93
CA PHE A 3 23.96 -13.71 35.15
C PHE A 3 24.27 -14.56 33.92
N ASN A 4 23.87 -15.83 33.95
CA ASN A 4 23.94 -16.74 32.82
C ASN A 4 22.53 -16.88 32.24
N PHE A 5 22.28 -16.23 31.11
CA PHE A 5 20.97 -16.27 30.45
C PHE A 5 20.79 -17.62 29.75
N PHE A 6 19.95 -18.49 30.33
CA PHE A 6 19.81 -19.90 29.97
C PHE A 6 21.18 -20.62 30.02
N GLU A 7 21.47 -21.28 31.14
CA GLU A 7 22.67 -22.12 31.39
C GLU A 7 22.97 -23.12 30.25
N ASP A 8 23.95 -24.02 30.46
CA ASP A 8 24.28 -25.19 29.61
C ASP A 8 23.14 -26.23 29.43
N SER A 9 21.91 -25.74 29.40
CA SER A 9 20.73 -26.39 28.90
C SER A 9 20.70 -26.43 27.37
N VAL A 10 19.97 -27.41 26.86
CA VAL A 10 19.64 -27.51 25.42
C VAL A 10 18.94 -26.24 24.91
N ILE A 11 18.12 -25.59 25.74
CA ILE A 11 17.41 -24.35 25.39
C ILE A 11 18.40 -23.19 25.18
N GLY A 12 19.39 -23.05 26.07
CA GLY A 12 20.46 -22.07 25.94
C GLY A 12 21.31 -22.32 24.69
N GLY A 13 21.64 -23.58 24.42
CA GLY A 13 22.30 -23.98 23.17
C GLY A 13 21.51 -23.60 21.91
N ILE A 14 20.22 -23.92 21.84
CA ILE A 14 19.36 -23.55 20.71
C ILE A 14 19.31 -22.03 20.52
N TYR A 15 19.19 -21.27 21.61
CA TYR A 15 19.21 -19.81 21.55
C TYR A 15 20.52 -19.28 20.94
N ARG A 16 21.68 -19.77 21.42
CA ARG A 16 22.99 -19.39 20.90
C ARG A 16 23.14 -19.73 19.42
N LEU A 17 22.65 -20.91 19.01
CA LEU A 17 22.68 -21.32 17.60
C LEU A 17 21.84 -20.42 16.72
N ILE A 18 20.61 -20.10 17.13
CA ILE A 18 19.77 -19.17 16.39
C ILE A 18 20.44 -17.79 16.31
N ALA A 19 21.00 -17.30 17.42
CA ALA A 19 21.67 -16.00 17.46
C ALA A 19 22.90 -15.95 16.53
N ASP A 20 23.74 -16.97 16.53
CA ASP A 20 24.95 -17.08 15.70
C ASP A 20 24.58 -17.16 14.21
N LEU A 21 23.65 -18.04 13.85
CA LEU A 21 23.15 -18.20 12.47
C LEU A 21 22.51 -16.90 11.94
N LEU A 22 21.66 -16.25 12.73
CA LEU A 22 21.00 -15.00 12.34
C LEU A 22 22.01 -13.84 12.24
N THR A 23 23.01 -13.79 13.12
CA THR A 23 24.06 -12.76 13.10
C THR A 23 24.81 -12.80 11.78
N VAL A 24 25.32 -13.97 11.39
CA VAL A 24 26.02 -14.14 10.11
C VAL A 24 25.07 -13.94 8.93
N GLY A 25 23.84 -14.46 9.01
CA GLY A 25 22.82 -14.25 7.99
C GLY A 25 22.54 -12.77 7.72
N VAL A 26 22.45 -11.95 8.77
CA VAL A 26 22.25 -10.50 8.62
C VAL A 26 23.50 -9.82 8.08
N LEU A 27 24.70 -10.17 8.56
CA LEU A 27 25.95 -9.56 8.05
C LEU A 27 26.15 -9.86 6.55
N VAL A 28 25.98 -11.11 6.13
CA VAL A 28 26.07 -11.53 4.73
C VAL A 28 24.94 -10.89 3.90
N GLY A 29 23.71 -10.94 4.39
CA GLY A 29 22.54 -10.38 3.71
C GLY A 29 22.66 -8.86 3.51
N MET A 30 23.02 -8.12 4.56
CA MET A 30 23.18 -6.67 4.51
C MET A 30 24.34 -6.27 3.60
N THR A 31 25.48 -6.97 3.68
CA THR A 31 26.62 -6.74 2.79
C THR A 31 26.23 -6.98 1.33
N SER A 32 25.55 -8.10 1.04
CA SER A 32 25.05 -8.42 -0.30
C SER A 32 24.07 -7.37 -0.82
N MET A 33 23.12 -6.91 0.01
CA MET A 33 22.16 -5.86 -0.36
C MET A 33 22.84 -4.51 -0.60
N LEU A 34 23.84 -4.13 0.20
CA LEU A 34 24.60 -2.90 0.01
C LEU A 34 25.44 -2.95 -1.27
N ILE A 35 26.13 -4.07 -1.53
CA ILE A 35 26.86 -4.29 -2.79
C ILE A 35 25.90 -4.22 -3.96
N ARG A 36 24.76 -4.92 -3.91
CA ARG A 36 23.72 -4.87 -4.96
C ARG A 36 23.24 -3.44 -5.18
N ARG A 37 23.05 -2.66 -4.12
CA ARG A 37 22.58 -1.27 -4.21
C ARG A 37 23.61 -0.34 -4.84
N VAL A 38 24.88 -0.44 -4.45
CA VAL A 38 25.95 0.46 -4.91
C VAL A 38 26.47 0.06 -6.29
N VAL A 39 26.68 -1.23 -6.52
CA VAL A 39 27.35 -1.74 -7.73
C VAL A 39 26.34 -2.07 -8.85
N ARG A 40 25.18 -2.65 -8.52
CA ARG A 40 24.20 -3.16 -9.50
C ARG A 40 22.90 -2.36 -9.57
N GLY A 41 22.68 -1.40 -8.66
CA GLY A 41 21.35 -0.91 -8.30
C GLY A 41 20.78 0.28 -9.08
N GLN A 42 21.37 0.69 -10.20
CA GLN A 42 21.05 2.00 -10.78
C GLN A 42 19.66 2.13 -11.41
N LYS A 43 19.05 1.04 -11.91
CA LYS A 43 17.71 1.09 -12.55
C LYS A 43 16.54 0.89 -11.58
N ILE A 44 16.67 0.01 -10.58
CA ILE A 44 15.56 -0.36 -9.68
C ILE A 44 15.27 0.75 -8.64
N PHE A 45 16.31 1.45 -8.20
CA PHE A 45 16.19 2.54 -7.21
C PHE A 45 16.08 3.93 -7.85
N GLY A 46 15.94 3.99 -9.18
CA GLY A 46 15.74 5.23 -9.94
C GLY A 46 14.27 5.63 -10.00
N PHE A 47 14.05 6.89 -10.35
CA PHE A 47 12.74 7.46 -10.68
C PHE A 47 12.77 7.99 -12.11
N ASN A 48 11.61 8.09 -12.77
CA ASN A 48 11.55 8.69 -14.10
C ASN A 48 11.95 10.18 -14.03
N LYS A 49 12.49 10.73 -15.12
CA LYS A 49 13.12 12.08 -15.16
C LYS A 49 12.22 13.20 -14.61
N ASN A 50 10.91 13.07 -14.79
CA ASN A 50 9.92 14.08 -14.42
C ASN A 50 9.06 13.64 -13.23
N THR A 51 9.40 12.53 -12.56
CA THR A 51 8.75 12.17 -11.30
C THR A 51 9.12 13.18 -10.23
N VAL A 52 8.11 13.76 -9.58
CA VAL A 52 8.32 14.69 -8.46
C VAL A 52 9.03 13.96 -7.32
N LEU A 53 10.16 14.52 -6.89
CA LEU A 53 10.89 14.09 -5.71
C LEU A 53 11.12 15.30 -4.81
N HIS A 54 10.82 15.14 -3.54
CA HIS A 54 11.11 16.13 -2.52
C HIS A 54 12.62 16.44 -2.54
N PRO A 55 13.06 17.71 -2.47
CA PRO A 55 14.47 18.09 -2.64
C PRO A 55 15.42 17.34 -1.70
N ARG A 56 14.99 17.13 -0.44
CA ARG A 56 15.77 16.35 0.55
C ARG A 56 15.79 14.85 0.27
N ALA A 57 14.80 14.30 -0.45
CA ALA A 57 14.74 12.87 -0.76
C ALA A 57 15.77 12.46 -1.82
N ALA A 58 16.01 13.32 -2.81
CA ALA A 58 16.93 13.03 -3.93
C ALA A 58 18.33 12.59 -3.46
N PHE A 59 18.87 13.24 -2.42
CA PHE A 59 20.10 12.83 -1.76
C PHE A 59 19.84 11.94 -0.52
N GLY A 60 18.77 12.24 0.22
CA GLY A 60 18.41 11.59 1.47
C GLY A 60 18.26 10.08 1.36
N ILE A 61 17.65 9.55 0.29
CA ILE A 61 17.42 8.10 0.13
C ILE A 61 18.75 7.33 0.13
N LYS A 62 19.77 7.85 -0.56
CA LYS A 62 21.11 7.24 -0.63
C LYS A 62 21.81 7.38 0.72
N ARG A 63 21.81 8.59 1.29
CA ARG A 63 22.41 8.87 2.61
C ARG A 63 21.81 7.96 3.69
N ASP A 64 20.49 7.89 3.78
CA ASP A 64 19.80 7.11 4.79
C ASP A 64 20.05 5.61 4.62
N SER A 65 20.21 5.15 3.37
CA SER A 65 20.57 3.76 3.13
C SER A 65 22.01 3.43 3.50
N ALA A 66 22.94 4.36 3.30
CA ALA A 66 24.31 4.22 3.75
C ALA A 66 24.38 4.23 5.29
N ILE A 67 23.78 5.22 5.95
CA ILE A 67 23.79 5.33 7.42
C ILE A 67 23.19 4.09 8.06
N VAL A 68 21.99 3.68 7.64
CA VAL A 68 21.31 2.50 8.21
C VAL A 68 22.09 1.21 7.93
N GLY A 69 22.61 1.04 6.71
CA GLY A 69 23.39 -0.14 6.35
C GLY A 69 24.69 -0.24 7.16
N SER A 70 25.43 0.86 7.26
CA SER A 70 26.65 0.94 8.07
C SER A 70 26.36 0.73 9.55
N PHE A 71 25.27 1.30 10.08
CA PHE A 71 24.84 1.06 11.46
C PHE A 71 24.61 -0.43 11.73
N ILE A 72 23.84 -1.11 10.87
CA ILE A 72 23.54 -2.54 11.06
C ILE A 72 24.82 -3.38 11.02
N LEU A 73 25.68 -3.15 10.02
CA LEU A 73 26.96 -3.87 9.90
C LEU A 73 27.88 -3.60 11.09
N PHE A 74 27.97 -2.35 11.54
CA PHE A 74 28.82 -1.96 12.66
C PHE A 74 28.31 -2.52 13.99
N HIS A 75 27.01 -2.39 14.25
CA HIS A 75 26.38 -2.86 15.48
C HIS A 75 26.46 -4.38 15.60
N ILE A 76 26.00 -5.10 14.58
CA ILE A 76 25.96 -6.57 14.57
C ILE A 76 27.38 -7.14 14.45
N GLY A 77 28.24 -6.50 13.66
CA GLY A 77 29.64 -6.87 13.53
C GLY A 77 30.39 -6.74 14.86
N SER A 78 30.17 -5.65 15.61
CA SER A 78 30.75 -5.48 16.94
C SER A 78 30.27 -6.57 17.90
N ARG A 79 28.97 -6.89 17.90
CA ARG A 79 28.43 -7.99 18.72
C ARG A 79 29.07 -9.33 18.37
N PHE A 80 29.17 -9.64 17.07
CA PHE A 80 29.75 -10.88 16.57
C PHE A 80 31.24 -11.02 16.91
N LEU A 81 32.01 -9.94 16.73
CA LEU A 81 33.43 -9.91 17.08
C LEU A 81 33.61 -10.04 18.59
N GLY A 82 32.81 -9.36 19.40
CA GLY A 82 32.80 -9.50 20.86
C GLY A 82 32.58 -10.95 21.32
N GLU A 83 31.62 -11.65 20.71
CA GLU A 83 31.37 -13.06 21.00
C GLU A 83 32.54 -13.96 20.56
N SER A 84 33.14 -13.72 19.39
CA SER A 84 34.30 -14.48 18.93
C SER A 84 35.54 -14.29 19.82
N VAL A 85 35.72 -13.09 20.40
CA VAL A 85 36.77 -12.81 21.39
C VAL A 85 36.46 -13.51 22.71
N HIS A 86 35.19 -13.51 23.14
CA HIS A 86 34.77 -14.22 24.35
C HIS A 86 35.06 -15.73 24.25
N LEU A 87 34.71 -16.35 23.12
CA LEU A 87 35.05 -17.75 22.85
C LEU A 87 36.57 -17.98 22.83
N ALA A 88 37.36 -17.03 22.33
CA ALA A 88 38.82 -17.14 22.32
C ALA A 88 39.42 -17.06 23.72
N TYR A 89 38.88 -16.17 24.55
CA TYR A 89 39.26 -16.02 25.95
C TYR A 89 38.97 -17.32 26.73
N VAL A 90 37.74 -17.82 26.65
CA VAL A 90 37.31 -19.07 27.32
C VAL A 90 38.16 -20.26 26.88
N TYR A 91 38.56 -20.33 25.61
CA TYR A 91 39.46 -21.39 25.09
C TYR A 91 40.78 -21.47 25.85
N ILE A 92 41.33 -20.32 26.21
CA ILE A 92 42.68 -20.20 26.78
C ILE A 92 42.60 -20.28 28.31
N THR A 93 41.56 -19.73 28.92
CA THR A 93 41.49 -19.55 30.39
C THR A 93 40.75 -20.66 31.13
N THR A 94 39.90 -21.45 30.46
CA THR A 94 39.03 -22.43 31.14
C THR A 94 39.63 -23.85 31.09
N PRO A 95 39.85 -24.51 32.24
CA PRO A 95 40.31 -25.90 32.29
C PRO A 95 39.28 -26.89 31.71
N VAL A 96 39.78 -27.98 31.13
CA VAL A 96 39.04 -28.99 30.33
C VAL A 96 37.85 -29.66 31.08
N ASN A 97 37.79 -29.57 32.42
CA ASN A 97 36.93 -30.45 33.23
C ASN A 97 35.81 -29.73 34.02
N GLU A 98 35.61 -28.42 33.85
CA GLU A 98 34.72 -27.62 34.74
C GLU A 98 33.47 -27.02 34.06
N CYS A 99 33.20 -27.31 32.79
CA CYS A 99 32.05 -26.76 32.07
C CYS A 99 31.31 -27.86 31.28
N LEU A 100 30.03 -28.11 31.61
CA LEU A 100 29.19 -29.11 30.94
C LEU A 100 28.71 -28.53 29.60
N GLY A 101 29.44 -28.72 28.50
CA GLY A 101 29.16 -28.06 27.21
C GLY A 101 30.34 -27.28 26.62
N CYS A 102 31.44 -27.19 27.36
CA CYS A 102 32.74 -26.77 26.82
C CYS A 102 33.63 -28.00 26.61
N PRO A 103 33.95 -28.39 25.36
CA PRO A 103 35.07 -29.28 25.10
C PRO A 103 36.27 -28.50 24.50
N ASN A 104 36.69 -27.38 25.12
CA ASN A 104 37.71 -26.43 24.61
C ASN A 104 37.18 -25.51 23.48
N ALA A 105 36.40 -24.48 23.85
CA ALA A 105 35.88 -23.37 23.02
C ALA A 105 35.42 -23.66 21.58
N ASN A 106 35.12 -24.91 21.27
CA ASN A 106 34.41 -25.30 20.09
C ASN A 106 32.95 -25.47 20.52
N ASP A 107 32.27 -24.35 20.76
CA ASP A 107 30.86 -24.37 21.11
C ASP A 107 30.06 -24.77 19.85
N PRO A 108 29.51 -26.00 19.77
CA PRO A 108 28.78 -26.44 18.59
C PRO A 108 27.50 -25.62 18.37
N TRP A 109 27.04 -24.91 19.39
CA TRP A 109 25.91 -23.99 19.31
C TRP A 109 26.30 -22.63 18.77
N GLN A 110 27.58 -22.34 18.52
CA GLN A 110 28.04 -21.09 17.91
C GLN A 110 29.09 -21.39 16.82
N PRO A 111 28.71 -22.10 15.74
CA PRO A 111 29.67 -22.57 14.74
C PRO A 111 30.47 -21.44 14.07
N PHE A 112 29.84 -20.30 13.78
CA PHE A 112 30.51 -19.18 13.14
C PHE A 112 31.34 -18.36 14.12
N GLY A 113 30.84 -18.12 15.33
CA GLY A 113 31.64 -17.54 16.41
C GLY A 113 32.90 -18.34 16.69
N THR A 114 32.76 -19.68 16.77
CA THR A 114 33.86 -20.64 16.96
C THR A 114 34.84 -20.62 15.80
N LEU A 115 34.36 -20.51 14.56
CA LEU A 115 35.23 -20.36 13.38
C LEU A 115 36.04 -19.06 13.44
N MET A 116 35.38 -17.94 13.79
CA MET A 116 35.98 -16.61 13.84
C MET A 116 36.94 -16.41 15.01
N ARG A 117 36.80 -17.21 16.08
CA ARG A 117 37.72 -17.26 17.23
C ARG A 117 39.18 -17.30 16.82
N ASN A 118 39.50 -18.06 15.77
CA ASN A 118 40.88 -18.33 15.35
C ASN A 118 41.63 -17.06 14.87
N ILE A 119 40.92 -15.98 14.54
CA ILE A 119 41.53 -14.68 14.20
C ILE A 119 42.25 -14.05 15.40
N TRP A 120 41.85 -14.40 16.62
CA TRP A 120 42.43 -13.88 17.86
C TRP A 120 43.62 -14.71 18.38
N TRP A 121 44.19 -15.57 17.53
CA TRP A 121 45.38 -16.36 17.87
C TRP A 121 46.56 -15.45 18.26
N GLY A 122 47.20 -15.76 19.39
CA GLY A 122 48.35 -15.01 19.89
C GLY A 122 48.02 -13.71 20.64
N VAL A 123 46.74 -13.38 20.81
CA VAL A 123 46.30 -12.25 21.65
C VAL A 123 46.30 -12.68 23.12
N THR A 124 46.78 -11.83 24.03
CA THR A 124 46.83 -12.16 25.47
C THR A 124 45.42 -12.14 26.09
N PRO A 125 45.17 -12.92 27.16
CA PRO A 125 43.86 -12.92 27.84
C PRO A 125 43.40 -11.53 28.30
N GLU A 126 44.32 -10.68 28.80
CA GLU A 126 44.01 -9.32 29.25
C GLU A 126 43.55 -8.45 28.08
N THR A 127 44.20 -8.60 26.92
CA THR A 127 43.85 -7.89 25.70
C THR A 127 42.50 -8.38 25.15
N MET A 128 42.23 -9.68 25.20
CA MET A 128 40.92 -10.24 24.82
C MET A 128 39.80 -9.70 25.70
N GLN A 129 39.99 -9.63 27.02
CA GLN A 129 38.99 -9.06 27.92
C GLN A 129 38.73 -7.57 27.61
N LEU A 130 39.79 -6.79 27.32
CA LEU A 130 39.66 -5.41 26.86
C LEU A 130 38.85 -5.33 25.55
N LEU A 131 39.19 -6.13 24.55
CA LEU A 131 38.51 -6.17 23.26
C LEU A 131 37.03 -6.56 23.42
N GLN A 132 36.72 -7.54 24.27
CA GLN A 132 35.34 -7.92 24.58
C GLN A 132 34.54 -6.73 25.13
N HIS A 133 35.10 -5.97 26.08
CA HIS A 133 34.47 -4.76 26.59
C HIS A 133 34.33 -3.69 25.52
N VAL A 134 35.36 -3.46 24.69
CA VAL A 134 35.31 -2.49 23.60
C VAL A 134 34.19 -2.83 22.62
N PHE A 135 34.09 -4.09 22.18
CA PHE A 135 33.04 -4.54 21.27
C PHE A 135 31.65 -4.45 21.87
N PHE A 136 31.49 -4.81 23.14
CA PHE A 136 30.23 -4.68 23.88
C PHE A 136 29.78 -3.22 23.95
N TRP A 137 30.65 -2.31 24.42
CA TRP A 137 30.32 -0.89 24.56
C TRP A 137 30.14 -0.21 23.20
N THR A 138 30.84 -0.66 22.17
CA THR A 138 30.65 -0.18 20.80
C THR A 138 29.29 -0.58 20.25
N ALA A 139 28.89 -1.85 20.43
CA ALA A 139 27.57 -2.32 20.02
C ALA A 139 26.45 -1.55 20.75
N LEU A 140 26.55 -1.40 22.07
CA LEU A 140 25.56 -0.66 22.86
C LEU A 140 25.56 0.84 22.53
N GLY A 141 26.73 1.46 22.47
CA GLY A 141 26.91 2.87 22.14
C GLY A 141 26.39 3.21 20.74
N SER A 142 26.54 2.30 19.77
CA SER A 142 25.99 2.49 18.43
C SER A 142 24.46 2.57 18.42
N ILE A 143 23.75 1.79 19.25
CA ILE A 143 22.30 1.89 19.38
C ILE A 143 21.93 3.26 19.93
N LEU A 144 22.56 3.67 21.04
CA LEU A 144 22.27 4.95 21.70
C LEU A 144 22.49 6.14 20.75
N LEU A 145 23.56 6.10 19.95
CA LEU A 145 23.86 7.10 18.93
C LEU A 145 22.84 7.10 17.79
N PHE A 146 22.30 5.94 17.43
CA PHE A 146 21.37 5.78 16.32
C PHE A 146 19.91 6.13 16.68
N VAL A 147 19.51 6.04 17.95
CA VAL A 147 18.12 6.30 18.41
C VAL A 147 17.55 7.65 17.94
N PRO A 148 18.25 8.80 18.06
CA PRO A 148 17.71 10.07 17.56
C PRO A 148 17.47 10.07 16.06
N TYR A 149 18.29 9.32 15.30
CA TYR A 149 18.18 9.21 13.85
C TYR A 149 17.12 8.18 13.43
N PHE A 150 16.93 7.11 14.22
CA PHE A 150 15.96 6.05 13.97
C PHE A 150 14.57 6.61 13.62
N LEU A 151 14.07 7.55 14.43
CA LEU A 151 12.73 8.15 14.32
C LEU A 151 12.47 8.88 13.00
N TYR A 152 13.52 9.42 12.36
CA TYR A 152 13.39 10.17 11.10
C TYR A 152 13.88 9.37 9.89
N SER A 153 14.59 8.26 10.11
CA SER A 153 15.20 7.45 9.08
C SER A 153 14.21 6.47 8.44
N LYS A 154 14.65 5.79 7.37
CA LYS A 154 13.90 4.66 6.84
C LYS A 154 13.78 3.46 7.78
N HIS A 155 14.57 3.38 8.84
CA HIS A 155 14.58 2.22 9.75
C HIS A 155 13.38 2.21 10.71
N ILE A 156 12.69 3.34 10.87
CA ILE A 156 11.45 3.46 11.66
C ILE A 156 10.34 2.49 11.21
N HIS A 157 10.41 1.98 9.97
CA HIS A 157 9.50 0.97 9.48
C HIS A 157 9.44 -0.30 10.34
N LEU A 158 10.50 -0.64 11.09
CA LEU A 158 10.47 -1.78 12.01
C LEU A 158 9.35 -1.62 13.05
N ALA A 159 9.15 -0.40 13.56
CA ALA A 159 8.08 -0.09 14.51
C ALA A 159 6.75 0.21 13.79
N MET A 160 6.81 0.92 12.66
CA MET A 160 5.61 1.44 12.02
C MET A 160 4.90 0.44 11.11
N SER A 161 5.59 -0.58 10.57
CA SER A 161 4.96 -1.57 9.69
C SER A 161 3.93 -2.44 10.44
N PRO A 162 4.23 -3.03 11.62
CA PRO A 162 3.22 -3.76 12.38
C PRO A 162 2.02 -2.88 12.76
N LEU A 163 2.27 -1.64 13.20
CA LEU A 163 1.22 -0.67 13.49
C LEU A 163 0.38 -0.36 12.26
N ASN A 164 1.01 -0.26 11.08
CA ASN A 164 0.29 -0.02 9.84
C ASN A 164 -0.65 -1.18 9.51
N PHE A 165 -0.24 -2.43 9.67
CA PHE A 165 -1.17 -3.56 9.51
C PHE A 165 -2.32 -3.53 10.52
N MET A 166 -2.04 -3.20 11.78
CA MET A 166 -3.05 -3.20 12.86
C MET A 166 -4.07 -2.06 12.76
N LEU A 167 -3.65 -0.88 12.29
CA LEU A 167 -4.47 0.34 12.31
C LEU A 167 -5.19 0.61 10.98
N LYS A 168 -5.05 -0.27 9.99
CA LYS A 168 -5.72 -0.10 8.69
C LYS A 168 -7.23 -0.36 8.81
N PRO A 169 -8.07 0.48 8.18
CA PRO A 169 -9.52 0.28 8.23
C PRO A 169 -9.90 -1.04 7.56
N ALA A 170 -10.83 -1.77 8.19
CA ALA A 170 -11.51 -2.89 7.54
C ALA A 170 -12.35 -2.38 6.36
N ARG A 171 -12.31 -3.10 5.25
CA ARG A 171 -12.99 -2.74 4.00
C ARG A 171 -13.50 -3.99 3.30
N ARG A 172 -14.61 -3.86 2.57
CA ARG A 172 -15.20 -4.89 1.72
C ARG A 172 -14.32 -5.22 0.50
N SER A 173 -13.52 -4.25 0.05
CA SER A 173 -12.61 -4.44 -1.08
C SER A 173 -11.47 -3.43 -1.11
N MET A 174 -10.45 -3.71 -1.90
CA MET A 174 -9.32 -2.79 -2.12
C MET A 174 -9.76 -1.45 -2.73
N GLY A 175 -10.77 -1.46 -3.61
CA GLY A 175 -11.28 -0.26 -4.26
C GLY A 175 -12.36 0.51 -3.49
N GLU A 176 -12.80 0.02 -2.33
CA GLU A 176 -13.84 0.73 -1.55
C GLU A 176 -13.30 2.07 -1.04
N LEU A 177 -14.07 3.14 -1.25
CA LEU A 177 -13.82 4.44 -0.66
C LEU A 177 -14.87 4.77 0.43
N PRO A 178 -14.47 5.42 1.52
CA PRO A 178 -15.42 5.86 2.54
C PRO A 178 -16.42 6.84 1.95
N LYS A 179 -17.69 6.71 2.36
CA LYS A 179 -18.76 7.65 2.04
C LYS A 179 -18.45 8.99 2.70
N ILE A 180 -18.56 10.07 1.94
CA ILE A 180 -18.57 11.43 2.46
C ILE A 180 -20.01 11.76 2.89
N ASN A 181 -20.18 12.26 4.10
CA ASN A 181 -21.47 12.77 4.55
C ASN A 181 -21.63 14.23 4.13
N PHE A 182 -22.29 14.50 3.02
CA PHE A 182 -22.52 15.86 2.55
C PHE A 182 -23.52 16.65 3.40
N GLU A 183 -24.26 15.98 4.30
CA GLU A 183 -25.18 16.62 5.25
C GLU A 183 -24.48 17.11 6.52
N ASP A 184 -23.21 16.73 6.72
CA ASP A 184 -22.42 17.17 7.87
C ASP A 184 -21.78 18.54 7.60
N GLU A 185 -22.42 19.59 8.11
CA GLU A 185 -21.95 20.98 7.98
C GLU A 185 -20.59 21.24 8.66
N SER A 186 -20.09 20.32 9.51
CA SER A 186 -18.75 20.44 10.09
C SER A 186 -17.64 20.12 9.09
N ILE A 187 -17.96 19.45 7.98
CA ILE A 187 -16.99 19.11 6.93
C ILE A 187 -16.82 20.31 6.00
N THR A 188 -15.70 21.00 6.14
CA THR A 188 -15.32 22.15 5.30
C THR A 188 -14.32 21.80 4.20
N GLN A 189 -13.81 20.56 4.20
CA GLN A 189 -12.76 20.08 3.30
C GLN A 189 -13.13 18.69 2.77
N PHE A 190 -13.25 18.57 1.44
CA PHE A 190 -13.49 17.29 0.78
C PHE A 190 -12.20 16.78 0.12
N GLY A 191 -11.69 15.64 0.56
CA GLY A 191 -10.39 15.14 0.10
C GLY A 191 -9.21 15.89 0.73
N ALA A 192 -8.02 15.81 0.13
CA ALA A 192 -6.79 16.36 0.71
C ALA A 192 -5.98 17.22 -0.30
N ALA A 193 -5.86 18.51 0.00
CA ALA A 193 -4.86 19.41 -0.59
C ALA A 193 -3.54 19.39 0.19
N LYS A 194 -3.60 19.16 1.50
CA LYS A 194 -2.49 19.27 2.46
C LYS A 194 -2.29 17.99 3.29
N LEU A 195 -1.16 17.88 3.99
CA LEU A 195 -0.80 16.68 4.77
C LEU A 195 -1.82 16.37 5.87
N GLU A 196 -2.20 17.36 6.67
CA GLU A 196 -3.11 17.22 7.81
C GLU A 196 -4.55 16.84 7.41
N GLN A 197 -4.88 16.98 6.13
CA GLN A 197 -6.18 16.61 5.56
C GLN A 197 -6.21 15.15 5.07
N LEU A 198 -5.05 14.48 4.99
CA LEU A 198 -5.00 13.05 4.69
C LEU A 198 -5.50 12.22 5.89
N PRO A 199 -6.11 11.05 5.64
CA PRO A 199 -6.41 10.11 6.72
C PRO A 199 -5.16 9.75 7.53
N LYS A 200 -5.31 9.56 8.85
CA LYS A 200 -4.18 9.18 9.74
C LYS A 200 -3.42 7.94 9.25
N SER A 201 -4.12 6.99 8.62
CA SER A 201 -3.51 5.79 8.02
C SER A 201 -2.60 6.12 6.82
N ALA A 202 -2.88 7.18 6.06
CA ALA A 202 -2.02 7.65 4.97
C ALA A 202 -0.77 8.38 5.49
N LEU A 203 -0.87 9.06 6.64
CA LEU A 203 0.30 9.62 7.33
C LEU A 203 1.21 8.52 7.88
N LEU A 204 0.62 7.45 8.42
CA LEU A 204 1.35 6.28 8.91
C LEU A 204 2.06 5.52 7.78
N ASP A 205 1.45 5.41 6.59
CA ASP A 205 2.06 4.81 5.40
C ASP A 205 3.43 5.46 5.08
N ALA A 206 3.51 6.78 5.23
CA ALA A 206 4.74 7.52 5.01
C ALA A 206 5.86 7.02 5.94
N TYR A 207 5.58 6.59 7.17
CA TYR A 207 6.57 6.04 8.11
C TYR A 207 6.76 4.52 8.02
N ALA A 208 5.75 3.77 7.57
CA ALA A 208 5.88 2.34 7.28
C ALA A 208 6.69 2.08 6.00
N CYS A 209 6.71 3.01 5.04
CA CYS A 209 7.37 2.85 3.75
C CYS A 209 8.86 2.42 3.86
N ILE A 210 9.22 1.28 3.29
CA ILE A 210 10.62 0.79 3.31
C ILE A 210 11.49 1.38 2.19
N MET A 211 10.93 2.24 1.33
CA MET A 211 11.61 2.85 0.18
C MET A 211 12.20 1.80 -0.80
N CYS A 212 11.44 0.74 -1.08
CA CYS A 212 11.87 -0.40 -1.90
C CYS A 212 11.50 -0.29 -3.40
N ASN A 213 10.70 0.71 -3.79
CA ASN A 213 10.18 0.90 -5.15
C ASN A 213 9.30 -0.23 -5.75
N ARG A 214 8.95 -1.29 -5.00
CA ARG A 214 8.06 -2.36 -5.52
C ARG A 214 6.73 -1.83 -6.08
N CYS A 215 6.12 -0.86 -5.41
CA CYS A 215 4.88 -0.23 -5.86
C CYS A 215 5.05 0.63 -7.12
N GLN A 216 6.25 1.16 -7.37
CA GLN A 216 6.61 1.84 -8.60
C GLN A 216 6.82 0.83 -9.74
N ASP A 217 7.55 -0.25 -9.47
CA ASP A 217 7.86 -1.28 -10.48
C ASP A 217 6.59 -1.99 -10.97
N ALA A 218 5.61 -2.18 -10.09
CA ALA A 218 4.30 -2.73 -10.45
C ALA A 218 3.35 -1.71 -11.11
N CYS A 219 3.70 -0.42 -11.14
CA CYS A 219 2.80 0.62 -11.66
C CYS A 219 2.83 0.66 -13.19
N PRO A 220 1.69 0.41 -13.88
CA PRO A 220 1.64 0.44 -15.35
C PRO A 220 1.90 1.84 -15.93
N ALA A 221 1.50 2.89 -15.21
CA ALA A 221 1.80 4.27 -15.61
C ALA A 221 3.30 4.55 -15.56
N ASN A 222 3.98 4.13 -14.49
CA ASN A 222 5.43 4.28 -14.38
C ASN A 222 6.17 3.48 -15.45
N ALA A 223 5.73 2.23 -15.70
CA ALA A 223 6.32 1.33 -16.69
C ALA A 223 6.26 1.87 -18.13
N THR A 224 5.27 2.71 -18.43
CA THR A 224 5.13 3.39 -19.74
C THR A 224 5.86 4.74 -19.80
N GLY A 225 6.67 5.08 -18.78
CA GLY A 225 7.46 6.31 -18.73
C GLY A 225 6.71 7.55 -18.24
N LYS A 226 5.46 7.40 -17.75
CA LYS A 226 4.73 8.52 -17.14
C LYS A 226 5.36 8.94 -15.82
N VAL A 227 5.00 10.13 -15.35
CA VAL A 227 5.60 10.77 -14.17
C VAL A 227 5.17 10.16 -12.82
N LEU A 228 4.12 9.35 -12.80
CA LEU A 228 3.59 8.73 -11.58
C LEU A 228 4.55 7.69 -10.99
N SER A 229 4.97 7.92 -9.74
CA SER A 229 5.58 6.90 -8.88
C SER A 229 4.86 6.86 -7.53
N PRO A 230 4.13 5.76 -7.22
CA PRO A 230 3.56 5.56 -5.89
C PRO A 230 4.62 5.49 -4.78
N SER A 231 5.85 5.07 -5.13
CA SER A 231 6.97 5.06 -4.19
C SER A 231 7.44 6.47 -3.84
N ALA A 232 7.58 7.32 -4.87
CA ALA A 232 7.97 8.71 -4.68
C ALA A 232 6.96 9.45 -3.79
N LEU A 233 5.66 9.25 -3.99
CA LEU A 233 4.61 9.84 -3.16
C LEU A 233 4.84 9.56 -1.66
N GLU A 234 4.99 8.30 -1.28
CA GLU A 234 5.23 7.90 0.12
C GLU A 234 6.54 8.44 0.69
N ILE A 235 7.60 8.42 -0.12
CA ILE A 235 8.91 8.94 0.26
C ILE A 235 8.83 10.46 0.51
N ASN A 236 8.22 11.20 -0.41
CA ASN A 236 8.11 12.65 -0.34
C ASN A 236 7.31 13.07 0.90
N LYS A 237 6.18 12.40 1.19
CA LYS A 237 5.43 12.59 2.43
C LYS A 237 6.32 12.45 3.66
N ARG A 238 7.12 11.39 3.78
CA ARG A 238 8.02 11.22 4.95
C ARG A 238 8.97 12.40 5.11
N TYR A 239 9.62 12.82 4.03
CA TYR A 239 10.58 13.92 4.09
C TYR A 239 9.90 15.25 4.48
N GLN A 240 8.69 15.52 3.97
CA GLN A 240 7.94 16.71 4.35
C GLN A 240 7.48 16.67 5.81
N ILE A 241 6.90 15.54 6.26
CA ILE A 241 6.47 15.39 7.65
C ILE A 241 7.67 15.53 8.60
N ASN A 242 8.83 14.95 8.27
CA ASN A 242 10.05 15.14 9.07
C ASN A 242 10.56 16.59 9.06
N GLN A 243 10.33 17.33 7.97
CA GLN A 243 10.72 18.73 7.86
C GLN A 243 9.80 19.65 8.67
N GLU A 244 8.50 19.38 8.68
CA GLU A 244 7.48 20.22 9.30
C GLU A 244 6.97 19.67 10.64
N GLY A 245 7.48 18.53 11.10
CA GLY A 245 6.88 17.74 12.17
C GLY A 245 6.65 18.50 13.47
N LYS A 246 7.55 19.44 13.84
CA LYS A 246 7.35 20.30 15.01
C LYS A 246 6.15 21.24 14.85
N ALA A 247 5.99 21.84 13.67
CA ALA A 247 4.88 22.74 13.37
C ALA A 247 3.55 21.96 13.31
N LEU A 248 3.54 20.85 12.58
CA LEU A 248 2.37 19.96 12.49
C LEU A 248 1.94 19.44 13.87
N ALA A 249 2.88 19.02 14.72
CA ALA A 249 2.59 18.57 16.08
C ALA A 249 2.04 19.68 16.99
N SER A 250 2.34 20.94 16.70
CA SER A 250 1.74 22.10 17.39
C SER A 250 0.39 22.54 16.81
N GLY A 251 -0.15 21.81 15.82
CA GLY A 251 -1.43 22.11 15.18
C GLY A 251 -1.34 23.14 14.05
N ALA A 252 -0.14 23.49 13.59
CA ALA A 252 0.00 24.31 12.38
C ALA A 252 -0.29 23.47 11.13
N GLU A 253 -0.79 24.12 10.09
CA GLU A 253 -0.99 23.51 8.78
C GLU A 253 0.34 23.29 8.05
N SER A 254 0.38 22.30 7.15
CA SER A 254 1.52 22.14 6.26
C SER A 254 1.66 23.35 5.34
N SER A 255 2.92 23.73 5.07
CA SER A 255 3.23 24.96 4.33
C SER A 255 3.02 24.83 2.82
N THR A 256 3.05 23.59 2.31
CA THR A 256 3.10 23.29 0.88
C THR A 256 2.02 22.27 0.52
N PRO A 257 1.20 22.51 -0.52
CA PRO A 257 0.23 21.53 -1.01
C PRO A 257 0.87 20.21 -1.47
N LEU A 258 0.13 19.11 -1.33
CA LEU A 258 0.57 17.77 -1.76
C LEU A 258 0.98 17.74 -3.24
N ILE A 259 0.29 18.51 -4.09
CA ILE A 259 0.55 18.53 -5.53
C ILE A 259 1.88 19.20 -5.93
N GLU A 260 2.53 19.89 -5.00
CA GLU A 260 3.78 20.60 -5.24
C GLU A 260 5.02 19.81 -4.79
N PHE A 261 4.94 19.14 -3.64
CA PHE A 261 6.08 18.39 -3.09
C PHE A 261 5.92 16.87 -3.16
N ALA A 262 4.69 16.35 -3.10
CA ALA A 262 4.44 14.92 -2.95
C ALA A 262 4.25 14.23 -4.31
N ILE A 263 3.44 14.83 -5.19
CA ILE A 263 3.06 14.25 -6.48
C ILE A 263 2.61 15.34 -7.46
N SER A 264 3.07 15.34 -8.71
CA SER A 264 2.59 16.33 -9.70
C SER A 264 1.12 16.12 -10.07
N LEU A 265 0.44 17.16 -10.54
CA LEU A 265 -0.92 17.06 -11.10
C LEU A 265 -1.04 16.01 -12.22
N GLU A 266 -0.06 15.93 -13.12
CA GLU A 266 -0.03 14.91 -14.18
C GLU A 266 0.00 13.48 -13.59
N ALA A 267 0.84 13.24 -12.58
CA ALA A 267 0.90 11.96 -11.88
C ALA A 267 -0.43 11.60 -11.19
N VAL A 268 -1.12 12.57 -10.59
CA VAL A 268 -2.45 12.36 -9.98
C VAL A 268 -3.42 11.78 -11.00
N TRP A 269 -3.45 12.32 -12.22
CA TRP A 269 -4.35 11.86 -13.29
C TRP A 269 -3.82 10.66 -14.09
N ALA A 270 -2.55 10.31 -13.97
CA ALA A 270 -1.97 9.10 -14.57
C ALA A 270 -2.35 7.81 -13.83
N CYS A 271 -2.80 7.89 -12.56
CA CYS A 271 -3.22 6.74 -11.78
C CYS A 271 -4.49 6.10 -12.36
N THR A 272 -4.43 4.81 -12.69
CA THR A 272 -5.58 4.06 -13.23
C THR A 272 -6.40 3.35 -12.15
N THR A 273 -6.07 3.58 -10.87
CA THR A 273 -6.74 2.98 -9.70
C THR A 273 -6.83 1.45 -9.76
N CYS A 274 -5.82 0.80 -10.34
CA CYS A 274 -5.77 -0.66 -10.49
C CYS A 274 -5.38 -1.42 -9.22
N GLY A 275 -4.89 -0.73 -8.17
CA GLY A 275 -4.55 -1.36 -6.90
C GLY A 275 -3.21 -2.11 -6.86
N ALA A 276 -2.51 -2.28 -7.99
CA ALA A 276 -1.24 -3.04 -8.04
C ALA A 276 -0.19 -2.56 -7.03
N CYS A 277 -0.09 -1.24 -6.79
CA CYS A 277 0.82 -0.68 -5.80
C CYS A 277 0.49 -1.08 -4.36
N VAL A 278 -0.79 -1.28 -4.05
CA VAL A 278 -1.30 -1.69 -2.74
C VAL A 278 -1.03 -3.17 -2.54
N GLU A 279 -1.35 -3.99 -3.54
CA GLU A 279 -1.20 -5.45 -3.49
C GLU A 279 0.25 -5.89 -3.26
N VAL A 280 1.21 -5.25 -3.95
CA VAL A 280 2.62 -5.65 -3.85
C VAL A 280 3.35 -5.09 -2.62
N CYS A 281 2.69 -4.24 -1.83
CA CYS A 281 3.35 -3.54 -0.73
C CYS A 281 3.59 -4.46 0.47
N PRO A 282 4.85 -4.68 0.90
CA PRO A 282 5.15 -5.58 2.02
C PRO A 282 4.76 -5.02 3.39
N VAL A 283 4.38 -3.74 3.44
CA VAL A 283 4.08 -2.99 4.68
C VAL A 283 2.69 -2.35 4.65
N ASN A 284 1.83 -2.83 3.75
CA ASN A 284 0.41 -2.43 3.63
C ASN A 284 0.15 -0.95 3.33
N ASN A 285 1.08 -0.27 2.66
CA ASN A 285 0.84 1.11 2.22
C ASN A 285 -0.20 1.17 1.10
N GLU A 286 -1.03 2.21 1.11
CA GLU A 286 -2.14 2.38 0.19
C GLU A 286 -2.05 3.67 -0.66
N PRO A 287 -0.93 3.96 -1.36
CA PRO A 287 -0.71 5.25 -2.05
C PRO A 287 -1.76 5.58 -3.12
N MET A 288 -2.48 4.57 -3.62
CA MET A 288 -3.63 4.79 -4.51
C MET A 288 -4.72 5.65 -3.84
N ARG A 289 -4.95 5.48 -2.53
CA ARG A 289 -6.01 6.16 -1.79
C ARG A 289 -5.68 7.63 -1.56
N ASP A 290 -4.43 7.93 -1.23
CA ASP A 290 -3.91 9.30 -1.18
C ASP A 290 -4.19 10.05 -2.48
N ILE A 291 -3.93 9.41 -3.63
CA ILE A 291 -4.20 9.99 -4.95
C ILE A 291 -5.71 10.23 -5.14
N LEU A 292 -6.57 9.33 -4.65
CA LEU A 292 -8.02 9.49 -4.73
C LEU A 292 -8.54 10.63 -3.83
N ASP A 293 -7.96 10.82 -2.64
CA ASP A 293 -8.30 11.95 -1.77
C ASP A 293 -7.77 13.28 -2.34
N ILE A 294 -6.60 13.27 -2.99
CA ILE A 294 -6.13 14.44 -3.76
C ILE A 294 -7.09 14.76 -4.91
N ARG A 295 -7.56 13.76 -5.67
CA ARG A 295 -8.56 13.97 -6.72
C ARG A 295 -9.86 14.53 -6.19
N ARG A 296 -10.33 14.05 -5.02
CA ARG A 296 -11.53 14.59 -4.37
C ARG A 296 -11.40 16.08 -4.06
N ASN A 297 -10.26 16.51 -3.51
CA ASN A 297 -9.99 17.93 -3.31
C ASN A 297 -10.00 18.70 -4.62
N LEU A 298 -9.22 18.24 -5.61
CA LEU A 298 -9.10 18.93 -6.88
C LEU A 298 -10.47 19.10 -7.56
N VAL A 299 -11.34 18.10 -7.52
CA VAL A 299 -12.66 18.17 -8.16
C VAL A 299 -13.67 18.99 -7.34
N LEU A 300 -13.78 18.72 -6.03
CA LEU A 300 -14.86 19.25 -5.20
C LEU A 300 -14.55 20.63 -4.63
N MET A 301 -13.27 20.93 -4.39
CA MET A 301 -12.83 22.20 -3.82
C MET A 301 -12.30 23.14 -4.90
N ASP A 302 -11.43 22.64 -5.78
CA ASP A 302 -10.70 23.49 -6.72
C ASP A 302 -11.34 23.56 -8.12
N ASN A 303 -12.38 22.74 -8.37
CA ASN A 303 -12.99 22.55 -9.70
C ASN A 303 -11.94 22.30 -10.81
N GLN A 304 -10.88 21.55 -10.47
CA GLN A 304 -9.73 21.26 -11.30
C GLN A 304 -9.71 19.78 -11.68
N PHE A 305 -9.93 19.48 -12.96
CA PHE A 305 -9.83 18.13 -13.52
C PHE A 305 -9.55 18.16 -15.02
N PRO A 306 -9.06 17.05 -15.61
CA PRO A 306 -8.84 16.95 -17.05
C PRO A 306 -10.10 17.26 -17.85
N GLN A 307 -9.96 18.09 -18.90
CA GLN A 307 -11.07 18.49 -19.77
C GLN A 307 -11.83 17.30 -20.37
N GLN A 308 -11.13 16.18 -20.61
CA GLN A 308 -11.69 14.93 -21.12
C GLN A 308 -12.77 14.34 -20.20
N LEU A 309 -12.76 14.64 -18.90
CA LEU A 309 -13.78 14.19 -17.96
C LEU A 309 -15.05 15.04 -17.99
N GLN A 310 -15.00 16.26 -18.53
CA GLN A 310 -16.12 17.20 -18.50
C GLN A 310 -17.34 16.67 -19.25
N GLN A 311 -17.15 15.98 -20.38
CA GLN A 311 -18.26 15.36 -21.12
C GLN A 311 -18.89 14.20 -20.33
N ALA A 312 -18.06 13.38 -19.68
CA ALA A 312 -18.52 12.26 -18.88
C ALA A 312 -19.31 12.72 -17.65
N PHE A 313 -18.84 13.75 -16.94
CA PHE A 313 -19.55 14.33 -15.80
C PHE A 313 -20.90 14.91 -16.20
N ARG A 314 -20.92 15.77 -17.25
CA ARG A 314 -22.17 16.35 -17.75
C ARG A 314 -23.17 15.29 -18.21
N GLY A 315 -22.69 14.22 -18.84
CA GLY A 315 -23.55 13.12 -19.26
C GLY A 315 -24.15 12.38 -18.07
N MET A 316 -23.33 12.06 -17.07
CA MET A 316 -23.79 11.38 -15.86
C MET A 316 -24.80 12.21 -15.07
N GLU A 317 -24.57 13.52 -14.95
CA GLU A 317 -25.48 14.46 -14.28
C GLU A 317 -26.81 14.60 -15.05
N ARG A 318 -26.75 14.91 -16.35
CA ARG A 318 -27.96 15.26 -17.13
C ARG A 318 -28.73 14.08 -17.67
N THR A 319 -28.05 12.99 -17.99
CA THR A 319 -28.63 11.83 -18.72
C THR A 319 -28.39 10.50 -18.00
N GLY A 320 -27.77 10.54 -16.80
CA GLY A 320 -27.49 9.33 -16.02
C GLY A 320 -26.45 8.41 -16.66
N ASN A 321 -25.68 8.83 -17.68
CA ASN A 321 -24.62 8.02 -18.29
C ASN A 321 -23.49 8.87 -18.90
N PRO A 322 -22.24 8.40 -18.90
CA PRO A 322 -21.11 9.24 -19.34
C PRO A 322 -21.03 9.46 -20.86
N TRP A 323 -21.86 8.80 -21.67
CA TRP A 323 -21.92 8.96 -23.13
C TRP A 323 -22.94 10.01 -23.60
N ASN A 324 -23.68 10.64 -22.68
CA ASN A 324 -24.71 11.64 -23.00
C ASN A 324 -25.83 11.08 -23.91
N ILE A 325 -26.10 9.78 -23.82
CA ILE A 325 -27.19 9.13 -24.56
C ILE A 325 -28.50 9.34 -23.81
N ALA A 326 -29.58 9.65 -24.53
CA ALA A 326 -30.90 9.81 -23.92
C ALA A 326 -31.36 8.48 -23.26
N PRO A 327 -31.98 8.52 -22.06
CA PRO A 327 -32.49 7.33 -21.38
C PRO A 327 -33.41 6.45 -22.25
N GLU A 328 -34.16 7.06 -23.15
CA GLU A 328 -35.11 6.45 -24.08
C GLU A 328 -34.41 5.58 -25.12
N SER A 329 -33.18 5.93 -25.50
CA SER A 329 -32.34 5.16 -26.41
C SER A 329 -31.57 4.04 -25.71
N ARG A 330 -31.69 3.90 -24.38
CA ARG A 330 -30.85 2.95 -23.62
C ARG A 330 -31.07 1.49 -24.03
N LEU A 331 -32.26 1.13 -24.53
CA LEU A 331 -32.56 -0.23 -24.98
C LEU A 331 -32.28 -0.45 -26.47
N ASP A 332 -31.73 0.53 -27.19
CA ASP A 332 -31.48 0.40 -28.64
C ASP A 332 -30.52 -0.77 -28.97
N TRP A 333 -29.61 -1.10 -28.06
CA TRP A 333 -28.68 -2.24 -28.23
C TRP A 333 -29.40 -3.60 -28.29
N ALA A 334 -30.59 -3.70 -27.70
CA ALA A 334 -31.36 -4.93 -27.57
C ALA A 334 -32.32 -5.17 -28.76
N LYS A 335 -32.36 -4.25 -29.74
CA LYS A 335 -33.19 -4.42 -30.96
C LYS A 335 -32.89 -5.76 -31.64
N GLY A 336 -33.93 -6.56 -31.86
CA GLY A 336 -33.82 -7.90 -32.43
C GLY A 336 -33.52 -9.02 -31.43
N TYR A 337 -33.43 -8.70 -30.13
CA TYR A 337 -33.28 -9.68 -29.05
C TYR A 337 -34.50 -9.62 -28.13
N ASN A 338 -34.94 -10.76 -27.60
CA ASN A 338 -35.94 -10.80 -26.55
C ASN A 338 -35.27 -10.45 -25.22
N VAL A 339 -35.43 -9.21 -24.74
CA VAL A 339 -34.86 -8.71 -23.49
C VAL A 339 -35.99 -8.06 -22.68
N PRO A 340 -36.64 -8.78 -21.76
CA PRO A 340 -37.76 -8.26 -21.00
C PRO A 340 -37.30 -7.16 -20.03
N THR A 341 -38.10 -6.10 -19.88
CA THR A 341 -37.90 -5.08 -18.84
C THR A 341 -38.51 -5.52 -17.52
N ILE A 342 -38.13 -4.89 -16.41
CA ILE A 342 -38.75 -5.14 -15.10
C ILE A 342 -40.25 -4.81 -15.10
N GLU A 343 -40.71 -3.89 -15.95
CA GLU A 343 -42.15 -3.61 -16.14
C GLU A 343 -42.87 -4.79 -16.83
N GLN A 344 -42.20 -5.48 -17.74
CA GLN A 344 -42.74 -6.63 -18.49
C GLN A 344 -42.64 -7.94 -17.70
N ASN A 345 -41.62 -8.07 -16.86
CA ASN A 345 -41.37 -9.20 -15.98
C ASN A 345 -41.05 -8.68 -14.56
N PRO A 346 -42.06 -8.43 -13.72
CA PRO A 346 -41.88 -7.82 -12.40
C PRO A 346 -41.16 -8.70 -11.37
N GLU A 347 -41.16 -10.02 -11.56
CA GLU A 347 -40.62 -11.00 -10.61
C GLU A 347 -39.52 -11.89 -11.25
N PRO A 348 -38.43 -11.29 -11.79
CA PRO A 348 -37.38 -12.06 -12.42
C PRO A 348 -36.54 -12.79 -11.36
N ASP A 349 -35.98 -13.95 -11.71
CA ASP A 349 -34.99 -14.60 -10.84
C ASP A 349 -33.65 -13.86 -10.86
N ILE A 350 -33.36 -13.15 -11.97
CA ILE A 350 -32.17 -12.33 -12.16
C ILE A 350 -32.54 -10.96 -12.70
N LEU A 351 -32.16 -9.91 -11.97
CA LEU A 351 -32.07 -8.57 -12.53
C LEU A 351 -30.70 -8.40 -13.20
N TRP A 352 -30.66 -8.25 -14.52
CA TRP A 352 -29.42 -7.94 -15.21
C TRP A 352 -29.21 -6.42 -15.24
N TRP A 353 -28.20 -5.97 -14.49
CA TRP A 353 -27.65 -4.62 -14.59
C TRP A 353 -26.72 -4.53 -15.79
N VAL A 354 -27.21 -3.93 -16.87
CA VAL A 354 -26.54 -3.88 -18.18
C VAL A 354 -25.27 -3.02 -18.11
N GLY A 355 -25.37 -1.88 -17.43
CA GLY A 355 -24.29 -0.91 -17.29
C GLY A 355 -24.20 0.05 -18.47
N CYS A 356 -23.53 1.19 -18.25
CA CYS A 356 -23.49 2.27 -19.24
C CYS A 356 -22.76 1.90 -20.53
N ALA A 357 -21.56 1.32 -20.45
CA ALA A 357 -20.79 1.02 -21.65
C ALA A 357 -21.54 0.00 -22.53
N PRO A 358 -22.00 -1.15 -22.01
CA PRO A 358 -22.73 -2.11 -22.84
C PRO A 358 -24.06 -1.59 -23.39
N ALA A 359 -24.67 -0.57 -22.76
CA ALA A 359 -25.87 0.06 -23.27
C ALA A 359 -25.60 1.12 -24.36
N THR A 360 -24.43 1.77 -24.37
CA THR A 360 -24.20 3.00 -25.16
C THR A 360 -23.01 2.96 -26.13
N ASP A 361 -21.95 2.21 -25.82
CA ASP A 361 -20.77 2.07 -26.68
C ASP A 361 -20.93 0.91 -27.66
N ALA A 362 -20.81 1.18 -28.96
CA ALA A 362 -21.07 0.19 -30.01
C ALA A 362 -20.17 -1.07 -29.93
N ARG A 363 -18.96 -0.96 -29.37
CA ARG A 363 -18.10 -2.12 -29.16
C ARG A 363 -18.58 -2.94 -27.97
N ALA A 364 -18.92 -2.29 -26.87
CA ALA A 364 -19.41 -2.95 -25.66
C ALA A 364 -20.82 -3.55 -25.82
N GLN A 365 -21.66 -2.97 -26.69
CA GLN A 365 -22.98 -3.51 -27.03
C GLN A 365 -22.92 -4.96 -27.55
N LYS A 366 -21.85 -5.33 -28.27
CA LYS A 366 -21.64 -6.70 -28.74
C LYS A 366 -21.59 -7.71 -27.59
N THR A 367 -21.00 -7.30 -26.45
CA THR A 367 -20.94 -8.13 -25.23
C THR A 367 -22.33 -8.28 -24.61
N ALA A 368 -23.12 -7.20 -24.53
CA ALA A 368 -24.50 -7.27 -24.04
C ALA A 368 -25.36 -8.18 -24.92
N GLN A 369 -25.29 -8.02 -26.25
CA GLN A 369 -26.03 -8.85 -27.20
C GLN A 369 -25.66 -10.33 -27.10
N ALA A 370 -24.37 -10.64 -26.98
CA ALA A 370 -23.91 -12.01 -26.77
C ALA A 370 -24.46 -12.60 -25.46
N PHE A 371 -24.43 -11.82 -24.38
CA PHE A 371 -24.95 -12.27 -23.09
C PHE A 371 -26.48 -12.46 -23.11
N ALA A 372 -27.23 -11.55 -23.73
CA ALA A 372 -28.67 -11.70 -23.95
C ALA A 372 -28.99 -13.00 -24.72
N LYS A 373 -28.21 -13.31 -25.76
CA LYS A 373 -28.37 -14.55 -26.53
C LYS A 373 -28.14 -15.80 -25.68
N VAL A 374 -27.15 -15.78 -24.79
CA VAL A 374 -26.89 -16.87 -23.83
C VAL A 374 -28.06 -17.04 -22.87
N LEU A 375 -28.53 -15.95 -22.24
CA LEU A 375 -29.66 -15.99 -21.29
C LEU A 375 -30.93 -16.53 -21.96
N ASN A 376 -31.23 -16.05 -23.17
CA ASN A 376 -32.41 -16.49 -23.93
C ASN A 376 -32.32 -17.97 -24.32
N THR A 377 -31.14 -18.43 -24.75
CA THR A 377 -30.93 -19.83 -25.13
C THR A 377 -31.01 -20.76 -23.92
N ALA A 378 -30.51 -20.31 -22.77
CA ALA A 378 -30.56 -21.05 -21.52
C ALA A 378 -31.94 -21.03 -20.84
N GLY A 379 -32.91 -20.26 -21.36
CA GLY A 379 -34.24 -20.14 -20.78
C GLY A 379 -34.24 -19.48 -19.40
N VAL A 380 -33.27 -18.59 -19.13
CA VAL A 380 -33.16 -17.91 -17.83
C VAL A 380 -34.31 -16.92 -17.67
N ASN A 381 -34.96 -16.93 -16.51
CA ASN A 381 -35.93 -15.91 -16.13
C ASN A 381 -35.20 -14.65 -15.64
N TYR A 382 -35.02 -13.67 -16.53
CA TYR A 382 -34.36 -12.41 -16.21
C TYR A 382 -35.19 -11.20 -16.62
N ALA A 383 -34.79 -10.02 -16.14
CA ALA A 383 -35.26 -8.74 -16.64
C ALA A 383 -34.12 -7.70 -16.59
N VAL A 384 -34.26 -6.61 -17.34
CA VAL A 384 -33.42 -5.42 -17.26
C VAL A 384 -34.22 -4.21 -16.78
N LEU A 385 -33.56 -3.21 -16.21
CA LEU A 385 -34.20 -1.97 -15.77
C LEU A 385 -34.62 -1.05 -16.95
N GLY A 386 -34.05 -1.26 -18.14
CA GLY A 386 -34.32 -0.42 -19.30
C GLY A 386 -33.99 1.05 -19.05
N LYS A 387 -34.89 1.96 -19.42
CA LYS A 387 -34.71 3.42 -19.27
C LYS A 387 -34.45 3.89 -17.83
N MET A 388 -34.83 3.09 -16.82
CA MET A 388 -34.63 3.42 -15.41
C MET A 388 -33.19 3.23 -14.94
N GLU A 389 -32.37 2.44 -15.65
CA GLU A 389 -30.99 2.18 -15.25
C GLU A 389 -30.11 3.42 -15.48
N ARG A 390 -29.43 3.89 -14.43
CA ARG A 390 -28.42 4.96 -14.53
C ARG A 390 -27.00 4.37 -14.36
N CYS A 391 -25.98 5.21 -14.50
CA CYS A 391 -24.61 4.85 -14.21
C CYS A 391 -24.45 4.50 -12.73
N THR A 392 -23.63 3.50 -12.41
CA THR A 392 -23.34 3.19 -11.00
C THR A 392 -22.53 4.30 -10.31
N GLY A 393 -21.89 5.17 -11.10
CA GLY A 393 -21.11 6.31 -10.62
C GLY A 393 -19.62 6.00 -10.38
N ASP A 394 -19.13 4.78 -10.63
CA ASP A 394 -17.73 4.40 -10.38
C ASP A 394 -16.73 5.39 -11.00
N SER A 395 -16.89 5.73 -12.28
CA SER A 395 -16.00 6.68 -12.96
C SER A 395 -16.01 8.07 -12.33
N ALA A 396 -17.18 8.56 -11.86
CA ALA A 396 -17.27 9.83 -11.14
C ALA A 396 -16.47 9.74 -9.83
N ARG A 397 -16.67 8.64 -9.10
CA ARG A 397 -16.02 8.40 -7.81
C ARG A 397 -14.49 8.28 -7.92
N ARG A 398 -13.98 7.48 -8.87
CA ARG A 398 -12.52 7.33 -9.11
C ARG A 398 -11.86 8.60 -9.63
N ALA A 399 -12.64 9.48 -10.27
CA ALA A 399 -12.18 10.78 -10.70
C ALA A 399 -12.20 11.84 -9.59
N GLY A 400 -12.80 11.55 -8.43
CA GLY A 400 -12.91 12.49 -7.31
C GLY A 400 -14.22 13.28 -7.24
N ASN A 401 -15.13 13.08 -8.19
CA ASN A 401 -16.45 13.70 -8.18
C ASN A 401 -17.41 12.93 -7.26
N GLU A 402 -17.18 13.03 -5.96
CA GLU A 402 -17.96 12.30 -4.95
C GLU A 402 -19.41 12.80 -4.86
N ALA A 403 -19.68 14.09 -5.14
CA ALA A 403 -21.04 14.65 -5.15
C ALA A 403 -21.90 13.99 -6.24
N LEU A 404 -21.38 13.88 -7.47
CA LEU A 404 -22.07 13.19 -8.56
C LEU A 404 -22.20 11.69 -8.28
N PHE A 405 -21.19 11.06 -7.66
CA PHE A 405 -21.32 9.68 -7.22
C PHE A 405 -22.44 9.50 -6.19
N PHE A 406 -22.54 10.41 -5.21
CA PHE A 406 -23.56 10.37 -4.18
C PHE A 406 -24.96 10.46 -4.77
N GLU A 407 -25.23 11.40 -5.68
CA GLU A 407 -26.52 11.53 -6.35
C GLU A 407 -26.90 10.23 -7.10
N LEU A 408 -25.97 9.72 -7.91
CA LEU A 408 -26.20 8.50 -8.69
C LEU A 408 -26.40 7.27 -7.80
N ALA A 409 -25.58 7.13 -6.76
CA ALA A 409 -25.64 6.00 -5.83
C ALA A 409 -26.95 6.00 -5.05
N THR A 410 -27.35 7.14 -4.48
CA THR A 410 -28.61 7.27 -3.73
C THR A 410 -29.81 6.93 -4.61
N GLY A 411 -29.94 7.56 -5.79
CA GLY A 411 -31.07 7.29 -6.67
C GLY A 411 -31.12 5.85 -7.20
N ASN A 412 -29.95 5.24 -7.47
CA ASN A 412 -29.90 3.82 -7.87
C ASN A 412 -30.27 2.88 -6.72
N VAL A 413 -29.84 3.19 -5.49
CA VAL A 413 -30.15 2.36 -4.31
C VAL A 413 -31.64 2.45 -3.97
N GLU A 414 -32.24 3.64 -4.02
CA GLU A 414 -33.68 3.82 -3.83
C GLU A 414 -34.47 2.96 -4.82
N MET A 415 -34.19 3.08 -6.11
CA MET A 415 -34.85 2.29 -7.15
C MET A 415 -34.60 0.78 -6.99
N LEU A 416 -33.37 0.35 -6.69
CA LEU A 416 -33.09 -1.07 -6.48
C LEU A 416 -33.76 -1.64 -5.23
N ASN A 417 -33.97 -0.82 -4.20
CA ASN A 417 -34.70 -1.22 -3.00
C ASN A 417 -36.21 -1.35 -3.28
N GLU A 418 -36.77 -0.51 -4.14
CA GLU A 418 -38.16 -0.63 -4.61
C GLU A 418 -38.36 -1.88 -5.48
N VAL A 419 -37.43 -2.15 -6.40
CA VAL A 419 -37.46 -3.34 -7.26
C VAL A 419 -37.21 -4.63 -6.47
N ALA A 420 -36.47 -4.56 -5.37
CA ALA A 420 -36.14 -5.68 -4.48
C ALA A 420 -35.66 -6.96 -5.20
N PRO A 421 -34.64 -6.88 -6.09
CA PRO A 421 -34.24 -8.01 -6.91
C PRO A 421 -33.67 -9.18 -6.09
N LYS A 422 -34.11 -10.41 -6.39
CA LYS A 422 -33.55 -11.64 -5.75
C LYS A 422 -32.04 -11.74 -5.94
N ARG A 423 -31.56 -11.40 -7.15
CA ARG A 423 -30.15 -11.41 -7.53
C ARG A 423 -29.88 -10.41 -8.64
N ILE A 424 -28.73 -9.73 -8.57
CA ILE A 424 -28.25 -8.84 -9.62
C ILE A 424 -27.09 -9.51 -10.36
N VAL A 425 -27.17 -9.59 -11.68
CA VAL A 425 -26.05 -9.99 -12.54
C VAL A 425 -25.53 -8.77 -13.28
N THR A 426 -24.22 -8.68 -13.48
CA THR A 426 -23.64 -7.68 -14.39
C THR A 426 -22.44 -8.22 -15.16
N THR A 427 -22.29 -7.72 -16.39
CA THR A 427 -21.11 -7.96 -17.24
C THR A 427 -20.00 -6.93 -17.03
N CYS A 428 -20.28 -5.87 -16.27
CA CYS A 428 -19.37 -4.78 -16.03
C CYS A 428 -18.66 -4.93 -14.68
N PRO A 429 -17.32 -5.07 -14.64
CA PRO A 429 -16.58 -5.21 -13.37
C PRO A 429 -16.69 -3.95 -12.50
N HIS A 430 -16.85 -2.77 -13.10
CA HIS A 430 -17.09 -1.53 -12.36
C HIS A 430 -18.46 -1.53 -11.67
N CYS A 431 -19.50 -1.97 -12.38
CA CYS A 431 -20.83 -2.09 -11.79
C CYS A 431 -20.84 -3.14 -10.68
N LEU A 432 -20.19 -4.29 -10.91
CA LEU A 432 -20.05 -5.34 -9.90
C LEU A 432 -19.43 -4.78 -8.61
N HIS A 433 -18.30 -4.09 -8.75
CA HIS A 433 -17.58 -3.50 -7.62
C HIS A 433 -18.46 -2.50 -6.86
N THR A 434 -19.05 -1.53 -7.56
CA THR A 434 -19.84 -0.47 -6.92
C THR A 434 -21.10 -1.02 -6.26
N LEU A 435 -21.89 -1.84 -6.95
CA LEU A 435 -23.13 -2.42 -6.41
C LEU A 435 -22.85 -3.31 -5.19
N LYS A 436 -21.77 -4.09 -5.21
CA LYS A 436 -21.45 -5.06 -4.14
C LYS A 436 -20.71 -4.42 -2.96
N ASN A 437 -19.77 -3.53 -3.22
CA ASN A 437 -18.80 -3.07 -2.24
C ASN A 437 -19.04 -1.63 -1.78
N GLU A 438 -19.73 -0.79 -2.56
CA GLU A 438 -19.87 0.64 -2.25
C GLU A 438 -21.31 1.07 -1.90
N TYR A 439 -22.31 0.53 -2.59
CA TYR A 439 -23.74 0.79 -2.30
C TYR A 439 -24.18 0.36 -0.89
N PRO A 440 -23.55 -0.60 -0.20
CA PRO A 440 -23.87 -0.88 1.19
C PRO A 440 -23.72 0.33 2.13
N ALA A 441 -22.80 1.26 1.83
CA ALA A 441 -22.65 2.51 2.59
C ALA A 441 -23.82 3.49 2.38
N PHE A 442 -24.67 3.22 1.39
CA PHE A 442 -25.87 3.97 1.02
C PHE A 442 -27.16 3.20 1.34
N GLY A 443 -27.06 2.04 2.02
CA GLY A 443 -28.21 1.20 2.35
C GLY A 443 -28.54 0.12 1.31
N GLY A 444 -27.82 0.05 0.19
CA GLY A 444 -28.04 -0.96 -0.86
C GLY A 444 -27.29 -2.26 -0.58
N ASN A 445 -28.01 -3.29 -0.12
CA ASN A 445 -27.43 -4.61 0.18
C ASN A 445 -28.02 -5.67 -0.76
N TYR A 446 -27.27 -6.01 -1.80
CA TYR A 446 -27.73 -6.90 -2.87
C TYR A 446 -26.84 -8.13 -3.04
N THR A 447 -27.44 -9.23 -3.51
CA THR A 447 -26.67 -10.37 -4.01
C THR A 447 -26.23 -10.09 -5.44
N VAL A 448 -25.01 -9.58 -5.62
CA VAL A 448 -24.45 -9.22 -6.93
C VAL A 448 -23.42 -10.25 -7.37
N ILE A 449 -23.60 -10.78 -8.58
CA ILE A 449 -22.67 -11.74 -9.20
C ILE A 449 -22.18 -11.24 -10.56
N HIS A 450 -20.96 -11.64 -10.91
CA HIS A 450 -20.43 -11.41 -12.24
C HIS A 450 -20.99 -12.43 -13.21
N HIS A 451 -21.19 -12.06 -14.47
CA HIS A 451 -21.72 -12.96 -15.51
C HIS A 451 -20.92 -14.26 -15.77
N THR A 452 -19.70 -14.38 -15.23
CA THR A 452 -18.86 -15.59 -15.35
C THR A 452 -18.97 -16.53 -14.14
N GLN A 453 -19.77 -16.18 -13.14
CA GLN A 453 -20.06 -16.98 -11.95
C GLN A 453 -21.46 -17.56 -12.09
#